data_AF-A0A7Y1XJ56-F1
#
_entry.id   AF-A0A7Y1XJ56-F1
#
_cell.length_a   1.000
_cell.length_b   1.000
_cell.length_c   1.000
_cell.angle_alpha   90.00
_cell.angle_beta   90.00
_cell.angle_gamma   90.00
#
_symmetry.space_group_name_H-M   'P 1'
#
loop_
_entity.id
_entity.type
_entity.pdbx_description
1 polymer ?
#
loop_
_entity_poly.entity_id
_entity_poly.type
_entity_poly.pdbx_seq_one_letter_code
_entity_poly.pdbx_strand_id
1 'polypeptide(L)'
;TPNGDGANDILVLDGIENSPNNVLEIFNRYGVLVYSQANYQNDFDGLSNRESVVKRGTGLASGIYFYIITMHDLRQKHQGYLYISN
;
A
#
# COMPACT_ATOMS: atom_id res chain seq x y z
N THR A 1 -12.07 2.45 -3.52
CA THR A 1 -11.23 3.58 -3.14
C THR A 1 -11.17 3.55 -1.64
N PRO A 2 -10.02 3.69 -0.99
CA PRO A 2 -9.92 3.80 0.47
C PRO A 2 -10.51 5.13 0.92
N ASN A 3 -11.84 5.22 0.99
CA ASN A 3 -12.58 6.41 1.42
C ASN A 3 -13.62 6.10 2.50
N GLY A 4 -13.71 4.84 2.94
CA GLY A 4 -14.64 4.39 3.95
C GLY A 4 -16.07 4.24 3.42
N ASP A 5 -16.26 4.07 2.10
CA ASP A 5 -17.58 3.83 1.48
C ASP A 5 -17.96 2.34 1.37
N GLY A 6 -17.05 1.44 1.77
CA GLY A 6 -17.24 -0.01 1.73
C GLY A 6 -16.85 -0.67 0.39
N ALA A 7 -16.44 0.10 -0.63
CA ALA A 7 -16.11 -0.39 -1.96
C ALA A 7 -14.66 -0.05 -2.37
N ASN A 8 -13.85 -1.08 -2.61
CA ASN A 8 -12.43 -0.95 -2.98
C ASN A 8 -11.59 -0.20 -1.92
N ASP A 9 -11.96 -0.32 -0.63
CA ASP A 9 -11.31 0.40 0.47
C ASP A 9 -9.89 -0.07 0.80
N ILE A 10 -9.54 -1.26 0.33
CA ILE A 10 -8.27 -1.91 0.62
C ILE A 10 -7.55 -2.32 -0.65
N LEU A 11 -6.22 -2.24 -0.64
CA LEU A 11 -5.38 -2.76 -1.73
C LEU A 11 -5.29 -4.29 -1.61
N VAL A 12 -6.16 -5.00 -2.30
CA VAL A 12 -6.09 -6.48 -2.36
C VAL A 12 -5.08 -6.90 -3.42
N LEU A 13 -4.09 -7.69 -3.02
CA LEU A 13 -3.10 -8.31 -3.90
C LEU A 13 -3.25 -9.83 -3.80
N ASP A 14 -3.67 -10.47 -4.89
CA ASP A 14 -3.78 -11.92 -4.96
C ASP A 14 -2.39 -12.58 -4.95
N GLY A 15 -2.28 -13.74 -4.30
CA GLY A 15 -1.07 -14.55 -4.28
C GLY A 15 -0.10 -14.21 -3.14
N ILE A 16 -0.31 -13.11 -2.40
CA ILE A 16 0.54 -12.75 -1.26
C ILE A 16 0.45 -13.76 -0.11
N GLU A 17 -0.66 -14.51 -0.02
CA GLU A 17 -0.86 -15.60 0.92
C GLU A 17 0.14 -16.76 0.70
N ASN A 18 0.70 -16.86 -0.50
CA ASN A 18 1.75 -17.84 -0.84
C ASN A 18 3.15 -17.32 -0.47
N SER A 19 3.27 -16.08 0.01
CA SER A 19 4.53 -15.52 0.53
C SER A 19 4.31 -14.76 1.84
N PRO A 20 4.26 -15.43 2.99
CA PRO A 20 4.22 -14.77 4.30
C PRO A 20 5.41 -13.82 4.54
N ASN A 21 6.55 -14.08 3.90
CA ASN A 21 7.69 -13.16 3.86
C ASN A 21 7.55 -12.19 2.68
N ASN A 22 6.49 -11.39 2.68
CA ASN A 22 6.30 -10.32 1.71
C ASN A 22 6.52 -8.93 2.33
N VAL A 23 6.79 -7.94 1.48
CA VAL A 23 6.87 -6.53 1.88
C VAL A 23 6.14 -5.66 0.87
N LEU A 24 5.12 -4.94 1.34
CA LEU A 24 4.44 -3.90 0.57
C LEU A 24 5.08 -2.54 0.86
N GLU A 25 5.33 -1.76 -0.19
CA GLU A 25 5.78 -0.38 -0.12
C GLU A 25 4.91 0.48 -1.03
N ILE A 26 4.41 1.61 -0.52
CA ILE A 26 3.58 2.56 -1.28
C ILE A 26 4.23 3.95 -1.28
N PHE A 27 4.30 4.54 -2.46
CA PHE A 27 4.92 5.82 -2.73
C PHE A 27 3.90 6.82 -3.28
N ASN A 28 4.02 8.08 -2.91
CA ASN A 28 3.26 9.15 -3.56
C ASN A 28 3.81 9.43 -4.97
N ARG A 29 3.13 10.31 -5.72
CA ARG A 29 3.56 10.72 -7.09
C ARG A 29 4.95 11.35 -7.19
N TYR A 30 5.56 11.74 -6.08
CA TYR A 30 6.90 12.33 -6.01
C TYR A 30 7.97 11.28 -5.65
N GLY A 31 7.61 10.00 -5.57
CA GLY A 31 8.52 8.92 -5.19
C GLY A 31 8.81 8.84 -3.69
N VAL A 32 8.03 9.55 -2.86
CA VAL A 32 8.22 9.52 -1.41
C VAL A 32 7.45 8.35 -0.81
N LEU A 33 8.12 7.50 -0.04
CA LEU A 33 7.52 6.37 0.67
C LEU A 33 6.56 6.86 1.75
N VAL A 34 5.28 6.52 1.62
CA VAL A 34 4.20 6.95 2.53
C VAL A 34 3.66 5.80 3.37
N TYR A 35 3.84 4.56 2.94
CA TYR A 35 3.44 3.38 3.69
C TYR A 35 4.37 2.21 3.40
N SER A 36 4.66 1.39 4.41
CA SER A 36 5.42 0.16 4.23
C SER A 36 5.05 -0.86 5.30
N GLN A 37 4.82 -2.10 4.89
CA GLN A 37 4.46 -3.19 5.79
C GLN A 37 5.13 -4.49 5.38
N ALA A 38 5.83 -5.11 6.32
CA ALA A 38 6.28 -6.49 6.20
C ALA A 38 5.14 -7.44 6.57
N ASN A 39 5.10 -8.60 5.93
CA ASN A 39 3.99 -9.55 6.02
C ASN A 39 2.66 -8.85 5.80
N TYR A 40 2.51 -8.22 4.62
CA TYR A 40 1.26 -7.57 4.22
C TYR A 40 0.13 -8.60 4.08
N GLN A 41 -1.07 -8.24 4.55
CA GLN A 41 -2.22 -9.13 4.66
C GLN A 41 -3.49 -8.50 4.08
N ASN A 42 -3.36 -7.66 3.03
CA ASN A 42 -4.47 -6.92 2.43
C ASN A 42 -5.18 -5.97 3.41
N ASP A 43 -4.42 -5.36 4.32
CA ASP A 43 -4.90 -4.51 5.42
C ASP A 43 -4.55 -3.02 5.25
N PHE A 44 -4.12 -2.61 4.05
CA PHE A 44 -3.87 -1.21 3.75
C PHE A 44 -5.20 -0.47 3.53
N ASP A 45 -5.44 0.55 4.33
CA ASP A 45 -6.71 1.29 4.45
C ASP A 45 -6.60 2.75 3.95
N GLY A 46 -5.53 3.10 3.24
CA GLY A 46 -5.30 4.48 2.78
C GLY A 46 -4.63 5.40 3.80
N LEU A 47 -4.23 4.89 4.97
CA LEU A 47 -3.50 5.68 5.97
C LEU A 47 -1.98 5.58 5.79
N SER A 48 -1.28 6.70 6.01
CA SER A 48 0.18 6.66 6.11
C SER A 48 0.64 6.04 7.42
N ASN A 49 1.67 5.19 7.37
CA ASN A 49 2.37 4.71 8.57
C ASN A 49 3.79 5.29 8.72
N ARG A 50 4.13 6.34 7.95
CA ARG A 50 5.46 6.98 7.91
C ARG A 50 5.42 8.41 8.43
N GLU A 51 5.77 8.57 9.71
CA GLU A 51 5.79 9.85 10.44
C GLU A 51 6.56 10.98 9.74
N SER A 52 7.61 10.67 8.97
CA SER A 52 8.50 11.67 8.37
C SER A 52 7.92 12.40 7.15
N VAL A 53 6.78 11.95 6.61
CA VAL A 53 6.25 12.44 5.33
C VAL A 53 4.80 12.90 5.47
N VAL A 54 3.99 12.09 6.15
CA VAL A 54 2.61 12.41 6.51
C VAL A 54 2.47 11.91 7.95
N LYS A 55 1.90 12.72 8.85
CA LYS A 55 1.70 12.30 10.24
C LYS A 55 1.04 10.91 10.27
N ARG A 56 1.60 9.96 11.03
CA ARG A 56 1.10 8.58 11.06
C ARG A 56 -0.38 8.55 11.42
N GLY A 57 -1.15 7.71 10.72
CA GLY A 57 -2.59 7.61 10.87
C GLY A 57 -3.38 8.75 10.21
N THR A 58 -2.72 9.61 9.43
CA THR A 58 -3.42 10.59 8.58
C THR A 58 -3.73 9.94 7.24
N GLY A 59 -4.96 10.16 6.77
CA GLY A 59 -5.38 9.76 5.43
C GLY A 59 -4.50 10.38 4.36
N LEU A 60 -4.13 9.56 3.38
CA LEU A 60 -3.45 10.02 2.19
C LEU A 60 -4.38 10.93 1.38
N ALA A 61 -3.82 11.98 0.78
CA ALA A 61 -4.59 12.91 -0.04
C ALA A 61 -5.03 12.24 -1.35
N SER A 62 -6.12 12.72 -1.94
CA SER A 62 -6.57 12.23 -3.25
C SER A 62 -5.48 12.38 -4.30
N GLY A 63 -5.19 11.30 -5.04
CA GLY A 63 -4.11 11.28 -6.01
C GLY A 63 -3.67 9.88 -6.43
N ILE A 64 -2.71 9.84 -7.36
CA ILE A 64 -2.06 8.62 -7.81
C ILE A 64 -0.92 8.28 -6.86
N TYR A 65 -0.87 7.00 -6.49
CA TYR A 65 0.17 6.36 -5.71
C TYR A 65 0.71 5.16 -6.47
N PHE A 66 1.96 4.81 -6.20
CA PHE A 66 2.64 3.67 -6.77
C PHE A 66 2.93 2.67 -5.67
N TYR A 67 2.82 1.37 -5.95
CA TYR A 67 3.18 0.35 -5.00
C TYR A 67 4.18 -0.64 -5.57
N ILE A 68 4.95 -1.23 -4.66
CA ILE A 68 5.85 -2.34 -4.90
C ILE A 68 5.50 -3.41 -3.87
N ILE A 69 5.24 -4.63 -4.33
CA ILE A 69 5.11 -5.82 -3.47
C ILE A 69 6.27 -6.77 -3.79
N THR A 70 7.07 -7.08 -2.78
CA THR A 70 8.16 -8.05 -2.89
C THR A 70 7.75 -9.31 -2.14
N MET A 71 7.65 -10.44 -2.85
CA MET A 71 7.31 -11.76 -2.29
C MET A 71 8.59 -12.58 -2.20
N HIS A 72 9.26 -12.57 -1.05
CA HIS A 72 10.59 -13.16 -0.91
C HIS A 72 10.58 -14.68 -1.06
N ASP A 73 9.51 -15.35 -0.61
CA ASP A 73 9.38 -16.80 -0.68
C ASP A 73 9.28 -17.28 -2.14
N LEU A 74 8.60 -16.48 -2.98
CA LEU A 74 8.45 -16.74 -4.41
C LEU A 74 9.57 -16.13 -5.26
N ARG A 75 10.44 -15.32 -4.66
CA ARG A 75 11.47 -14.51 -5.34
C ARG A 75 10.87 -13.64 -6.45
N GLN A 76 9.69 -13.10 -6.20
CA GLN A 76 8.93 -12.29 -7.15
C GLN A 76 8.80 -10.86 -6.64
N LYS A 77 8.67 -9.94 -7.59
CA LYS A 77 8.43 -8.53 -7.33
C LYS A 77 7.42 -8.02 -8.34
N HIS A 78 6.36 -7.40 -7.85
CA HIS A 78 5.36 -6.74 -8.68
C HIS A 78 5.29 -5.27 -8.32
N GLN A 79 4.93 -4.46 -9.31
CA GLN A 79 4.71 -3.03 -9.15
C GLN A 79 3.43 -2.64 -9.86
N GLY A 80 2.78 -1.62 -9.34
CA GLY A 80 1.57 -1.08 -9.93
C GLY A 80 1.28 0.32 -9.40
N TYR A 81 0.08 0.79 -9.69
CA TYR A 81 -0.41 2.06 -9.19
C TYR A 81 -1.83 1.91 -8.66
N LEU A 82 -2.21 2.80 -7.77
CA LEU A 82 -3.59 2.97 -7.31
C LEU A 82 -3.95 4.45 -7.29
N TYR A 83 -5.24 4.73 -7.44
CA TYR A 83 -5.79 6.06 -7.23
C TYR A 83 -6.54 6.07 -5.91
N ILE A 84 -6.16 6.98 -5.03
CA ILE A 84 -6.87 7.27 -3.78
C ILE A 84 -7.76 8.48 -4.06
N SER A 85 -9.03 8.40 -3.67
CA SER A 85 -9.98 9.50 -3.74
C SER A 85 -10.75 9.53 -2.45
N ASN A 86 -10.71 10.65 -1.73
CA ASN A 86 -11.56 10.92 -0.57
C ASN A 86 -12.82 11.68 -0.99
#